data_AF-A0A4Q3RPD1-F1
#
_entry.id   AF-A0A4Q3RPD1-F1
#
_cell.length_a   1.000
_cell.length_b   1.000
_cell.length_c   1.000
_cell.angle_alpha   90.00
_cell.angle_beta   90.00
_cell.angle_gamma   90.00
#
_symmetry.space_group_name_H-M   'P 1'
#
loop_
_entity.id
_entity.type
_entity.pdbx_description
1 polymer ?
#
loop_
_entity_poly.entity_id
_entity_poly.type
_entity_poly.pdbx_seq_one_letter_code
_entity_poly.pdbx_strand_id
1 'polypeptide(L)' 'MSKLFDEGMLHRLQTDLDDLDREWIEVNGKKMKPSQCYRLETSPVHVLYNTNCPEALQKRINQLLKKYFPG' A
#
# COMPACT_ATOMS: atom_id res chain seq x y z
N MET A 1 10.48 -8.08 -17.86
CA MET A 1 10.44 -8.91 -16.63
C MET A 1 9.45 -10.03 -16.85
N SER A 2 9.74 -11.24 -16.36
CA SER A 2 8.87 -12.40 -16.49
C SER A 2 7.61 -12.17 -15.65
N LYS A 3 6.40 -12.34 -16.22
CA LYS A 3 5.11 -12.20 -15.49
C LYS A 3 5.08 -12.90 -14.13
N LEU A 4 5.72 -14.07 -14.02
CA LEU A 4 5.82 -14.86 -12.79
C LEU A 4 6.60 -14.15 -11.66
N PHE A 5 7.58 -13.32 -12.02
CA PHE A 5 8.36 -12.54 -11.05
C PHE A 5 7.49 -11.40 -10.47
N ASP A 6 6.69 -10.76 -11.32
CA ASP A 6 5.79 -9.67 -10.94
C ASP A 6 4.64 -10.16 -10.03
N GLU A 7 4.08 -11.35 -10.30
CA GLU A 7 3.05 -11.98 -9.45
C GLU A 7 3.58 -12.33 -8.05
N GLY A 8 4.80 -12.86 -7.95
CA GLY A 8 5.43 -13.16 -6.66
C GLY A 8 5.74 -11.90 -5.84
N MET A 9 6.17 -10.83 -6.49
CA MET A 9 6.39 -9.53 -5.84
C MET A 9 5.09 -8.88 -5.40
N LEU A 10 4.04 -8.98 -6.22
CA LEU A 10 2.70 -8.49 -5.88
C LEU A 10 2.14 -9.19 -4.64
N HIS A 11 2.28 -10.52 -4.55
CA HIS A 11 1.81 -11.28 -3.39
C HIS A 11 2.54 -10.87 -2.10
N ARG A 12 3.86 -10.63 -2.17
CA ARG A 12 4.64 -10.15 -1.03
C ARG A 12 4.28 -8.72 -0.64
N LEU A 13 4.04 -7.83 -1.61
CA LEU A 13 3.53 -6.49 -1.37
C LEU A 13 2.17 -6.54 -0.65
N GLN A 14 1.25 -7.38 -1.12
CA GLN A 14 -0.06 -7.57 -0.47
C GLN A 14 0.10 -8.05 0.98
N THR A 15 1.00 -9.00 1.23
CA THR A 15 1.28 -9.49 2.60
C THR A 15 1.78 -8.37 3.51
N ASP A 16 2.74 -7.56 3.07
CA ASP A 16 3.26 -6.43 3.85
C ASP A 16 2.18 -5.36 4.10
N LEU A 17 1.27 -5.18 3.14
CA LEU A 17 0.13 -4.26 3.27
C LEU A 17 -0.95 -4.78 4.23
N ASP A 18 -1.21 -6.09 4.23
CA ASP A 18 -2.13 -6.74 5.18
C ASP A 18 -1.60 -6.62 6.62
N ASP A 19 -0.28 -6.74 6.80
CA ASP A 19 0.35 -6.53 8.11
C ASP A 19 0.25 -5.08 8.58
N LEU A 20 0.42 -4.11 7.67
CA LEU A 20 0.15 -2.69 7.96
C LEU A 20 -1.31 -2.50 8.41
N ASP A 21 -2.26 -3.23 7.81
CA ASP A 21 -3.68 -3.13 8.13
C ASP A 21 -4.06 -3.72 9.50
N ARG A 22 -3.15 -4.39 10.19
CA ARG A 22 -3.35 -4.79 11.59
C ARG A 22 -3.32 -3.58 12.53
N GLU A 23 -2.69 -2.49 12.12
CA GLU A 23 -2.63 -1.24 12.87
C GLU A 23 -3.97 -0.48 12.79
N TRP A 24 -4.09 0.55 13.63
CA TRP A 24 -5.15 1.54 13.55
C TRP A 24 -4.52 2.90 13.29
N ILE A 25 -5.07 3.63 12.34
CA ILE A 25 -4.69 5.02 12.07
C ILE A 25 -5.81 5.94 12.50
N GLU A 26 -5.47 7.18 12.85
CA GLU A 26 -6.45 8.23 13.09
C GLU A 26 -6.46 9.21 11.92
N VAL A 27 -7.64 9.44 11.36
CA VAL A 27 -7.87 10.38 10.26
C VAL A 27 -9.06 11.26 10.63
N ASN A 28 -8.83 12.56 10.78
CA ASN A 28 -9.87 13.52 11.19
C ASN A 28 -10.61 13.10 12.48
N GLY A 29 -9.87 12.58 13.48
CA GLY A 29 -10.45 12.11 14.75
C GLY A 29 -11.19 10.78 14.67
N LYS A 30 -11.18 10.09 13.52
CA LYS A 30 -11.77 8.76 13.36
C LYS A 30 -10.68 7.70 13.27
N LYS A 31 -10.84 6.63 14.05
CA LYS A 31 -10.00 5.44 13.91
C LYS A 31 -10.45 4.64 12.70
N MET A 32 -9.50 4.32 11.82
CA MET A 32 -9.76 3.54 10.63
C MET A 32 -8.60 2.61 10.31
N LYS A 33 -8.85 1.70 9.38
CA LYS A 33 -7.86 0.76 8.87
C LYS A 33 -7.03 1.41 7.75
N PRO A 34 -5.71 1.22 7.72
CA PRO A 34 -4.86 1.66 6.60
C PRO A 34 -5.42 1.36 5.22
N SER A 35 -5.95 0.16 4.99
CA SER A 35 -6.55 -0.30 3.74
C SER A 35 -7.74 0.54 3.29
N GLN A 36 -8.42 1.25 4.21
CA GLN A 36 -9.51 2.17 3.89
C GLN A 36 -9.01 3.53 3.38
N CYS A 37 -7.70 3.75 3.35
CA CYS A 37 -7.05 5.02 3.02
C CYS A 37 -6.45 5.05 1.61
N TYR A 38 -6.26 3.89 0.99
CA TYR A 38 -5.60 3.74 -0.30
C TYR A 38 -6.22 2.60 -1.12
N ARG A 39 -5.87 2.54 -2.40
CA ARG A 39 -6.20 1.45 -3.31
C ARG A 39 -4.97 1.06 -4.12
N LEU A 40 -4.65 -0.24 -4.13
CA LEU A 40 -3.58 -0.80 -4.95
C LEU A 40 -4.15 -1.15 -6.33
N GLU A 41 -3.59 -0.52 -7.37
CA GLU A 41 -3.83 -0.86 -8.77
C GLU A 41 -2.65 -1.70 -9.28
N THR A 42 -2.92 -2.72 -10.09
CA THR A 42 -1.89 -3.70 -10.51
C THR A 42 -1.53 -3.64 -12.00
N SER A 43 -2.16 -2.76 -12.77
CA SER A 43 -1.98 -2.64 -14.23
C SER A 43 -1.90 -1.18 -14.68
N PRO A 44 -0.75 -0.49 -14.54
CA PRO A 44 0.51 -0.90 -13.91
C PRO A 44 0.43 -0.89 -12.37
N VAL A 45 1.42 -1.45 -11.67
CA VAL A 45 1.43 -1.47 -10.20
C VAL A 45 1.63 -0.05 -9.63
N HIS A 46 0.61 0.51 -8.99
CA HIS A 46 0.66 1.82 -8.34
C HIS A 46 -0.40 1.94 -7.23
N VAL A 47 -0.29 2.97 -6.38
CA VAL A 47 -1.22 3.20 -5.28
C VAL A 47 -1.92 4.55 -5.47
N LEU A 48 -3.24 4.54 -5.30
CA LEU A 48 -4.09 5.72 -5.22
C LEU A 48 -4.46 5.99 -3.76
N TYR A 49 -4.38 7.25 -3.33
CA TYR A 49 -4.67 7.65 -1.95
C TYR A 49 -5.96 8.46 -1.88
N ASN A 50 -6.74 8.25 -0.82
CA ASN A 50 -7.87 9.11 -0.50
C ASN A 50 -7.37 10.50 -0.07
N THR A 51 -8.18 11.55 -0.30
CA THR A 51 -7.80 12.96 -0.02
C THR A 51 -7.30 13.20 1.40
N ASN A 52 -7.87 12.50 2.38
CA ASN A 52 -7.53 12.68 3.80
C ASN A 52 -6.47 11.70 4.30
N CYS A 53 -5.76 11.02 3.40
CA CYS A 53 -4.85 9.98 3.82
C CYS A 53 -3.60 10.56 4.49
N PRO A 54 -3.23 10.14 5.72
CA PRO A 54 -2.10 10.73 6.43
C PRO A 54 -0.79 10.59 5.64
N GLU A 55 -0.02 11.68 5.54
CA GLU A 55 1.25 11.69 4.79
C GLU A 55 2.24 10.63 5.30
N ALA A 56 2.26 10.38 6.62
CA ALA A 56 3.07 9.33 7.22
C ALA A 56 2.71 7.93 6.70
N LEU A 57 1.41 7.67 6.49
CA LEU A 57 0.95 6.40 5.92
C LEU A 57 1.30 6.30 4.44
N GLN A 58 1.10 7.38 3.67
CA GLN A 58 1.50 7.43 2.26
C GLN A 58 2.99 7.15 2.08
N LYS A 59 3.85 7.73 2.94
CA LYS A 59 5.30 7.48 2.94
C LYS A 59 5.61 6.00 3.20
N ARG A 60 4.98 5.37 4.19
CA ARG A 60 5.17 3.94 4.50
C ARG A 60 4.74 3.06 3.32
N ILE A 61 3.58 3.30 2.74
CA ILE A 61 3.08 2.52 1.59
C ILE A 61 3.98 2.72 0.37
N ASN A 62 4.43 3.94 0.08
CA ASN A 62 5.36 4.20 -1.00
C ASN A 62 6.72 3.51 -0.80
N GLN A 63 7.20 3.38 0.44
CA GLN A 63 8.41 2.61 0.74
C GLN A 63 8.20 1.11 0.47
N LEU A 64 7.04 0.56 0.85
CA LEU A 64 6.68 -0.82 0.53
C LEU A 64 6.58 -1.03 -0.99
N LEU A 65 5.95 -0.10 -1.71
CA LEU A 65 5.84 -0.16 -3.16
C LEU A 65 7.21 -0.17 -3.83
N LYS A 66 8.11 0.75 -3.44
CA LYS A 66 9.49 0.84 -3.97
C LYS A 66 10.36 -0.37 -3.63
N LYS A 67 10.10 -1.06 -2.51
CA LYS A 67 10.79 -2.30 -2.13
C LYS A 67 10.55 -3.43 -3.14
N TYR A 68 9.36 -3.50 -3.72
CA TYR A 68 8.97 -4.56 -4.66
C TYR A 68 8.97 -4.12 -6.13
N PHE A 69 8.69 -2.84 -6.40
CA PHE A 69 8.63 -2.27 -7.73
C PHE A 69 9.47 -0.97 -7.77
N PRO A 70 10.82 -1.06 -7.64
CA PRO A 70 11.70 0.04 -7.99
C PRO A 70 11.62 0.19 -9.51
N GLY A 71 11.16 1.35 -9.99
CA GLY A 71 10.97 1.63 -11.42
C GLY A 71 12.21 1.36 -12.27
#